data_AF-A0A7C5EJV3-F1
#
_entry.id   AF-A0A7C5EJV3-F1
#
_cell.length_a   1.000
_cell.length_b   1.000
_cell.length_c   1.000
_cell.angle_alpha   90.00
_cell.angle_beta   90.00
_cell.angle_gamma   90.00
#
_symmetry.space_group_name_H-M   'P 1'
#
loop_
_entity.id
_entity.type
_entity.pdbx_description
1 polymer ?
#
loop_
_entity_poly.entity_id
_entity_poly.type
_entity_poly.pdbx_seq_one_letter_code
_entity_poly.pdbx_strand_id
1 'polypeptide(L)'
;MSPGGAAKPFFERRILLQLLLFAAAFSIRAWHVLSLQGDEIYGRPVVDALSYHKMAAALACGEPTPEPLFWQPVFYPLWLSLVYRLFGVAPLAARLIQAAIGAAVCALMPAVGRAWGENRAGWIAGVICAFCGPLIFYETDLMPE
;
A
#
# COMPACT_ATOMS: atom_id res chain seq x y z
N MET A 1 45.38 -8.37 -14.73
CA MET A 1 43.97 -8.32 -15.15
C MET A 1 43.30 -9.58 -14.62
N SER A 2 42.39 -9.58 -13.65
CA SER A 2 41.27 -8.66 -13.36
C SER A 2 41.06 -8.51 -11.84
N PRO A 3 40.82 -7.30 -11.30
CA PRO A 3 40.33 -7.11 -9.93
C PRO A 3 38.83 -6.75 -9.95
N GLY A 4 37.95 -7.47 -9.25
CA GLY A 4 36.52 -7.09 -9.25
C GLY A 4 35.55 -7.87 -8.37
N GLY A 5 35.99 -8.48 -7.26
CA GLY A 5 35.18 -9.47 -6.53
C GLY A 5 34.69 -9.14 -5.12
N ALA A 6 34.86 -7.92 -4.58
CA ALA A 6 34.80 -7.70 -3.12
C ALA A 6 33.74 -6.70 -2.60
N ALA A 7 32.61 -6.51 -3.29
CA ALA A 7 31.52 -5.63 -2.82
C ALA A 7 30.20 -6.34 -2.45
N LYS A 8 30.10 -7.67 -2.65
CA LYS A 8 28.84 -8.44 -2.56
C LYS A 8 28.18 -8.51 -1.17
N PRO A 9 28.88 -8.78 -0.06
CA PRO A 9 28.20 -9.12 1.20
C PRO A 9 27.46 -7.93 1.84
N PHE A 10 27.93 -6.70 1.60
CA PHE A 10 27.26 -5.50 2.12
C PHE A 10 25.95 -5.20 1.39
N PHE A 11 25.92 -5.41 0.08
CA PHE A 11 24.74 -5.16 -0.75
C PHE A 11 23.63 -6.19 -0.47
N GLU A 12 23.98 -7.48 -0.41
CA GLU A 12 23.06 -8.57 -0.11
C GLU A 12 22.43 -8.43 1.28
N ARG A 13 23.25 -8.10 2.30
CA ARG A 13 22.75 -7.85 3.65
C ARG A 13 21.73 -6.71 3.70
N ARG A 14 21.92 -5.67 2.90
CA ARG A 14 20.98 -4.53 2.88
C ARG A 14 19.66 -4.89 2.22
N ILE A 15 19.71 -5.58 1.08
CA ILE A 15 18.50 -6.07 0.42
C ILE A 15 17.72 -6.95 1.39
N LEU A 16 18.41 -7.88 2.07
CA LEU A 16 17.79 -8.72 3.07
C LEU A 16 17.12 -7.90 4.18
N LEU A 17 17.78 -6.88 4.73
CA LEU A 17 17.19 -6.01 5.75
C LEU A 17 15.97 -5.22 5.22
N GLN A 18 16.00 -4.76 3.97
CA GLN A 18 14.87 -4.05 3.36
C GLN A 18 13.69 -5.00 3.12
N LEU A 19 13.97 -6.25 2.69
CA LEU A 19 12.96 -7.30 2.56
C LEU A 19 12.37 -7.71 3.91
N LEU A 20 13.19 -7.77 4.96
CA LEU A 20 12.70 -8.03 6.32
C LEU A 20 11.81 -6.89 6.82
N LEU A 21 12.20 -5.63 6.59
CA LEU A 21 11.39 -4.47 6.93
C LEU A 21 10.07 -4.45 6.15
N PHE A 22 10.12 -4.75 4.84
CA PHE A 22 8.94 -4.92 4.00
C PHE A 22 8.02 -6.01 4.57
N ALA A 23 8.56 -7.19 4.85
CA ALA A 23 7.79 -8.33 5.35
C ALA A 23 7.14 -8.01 6.70
N ALA A 24 7.86 -7.34 7.61
CA ALA A 24 7.30 -6.89 8.88
C ALA A 24 6.18 -5.85 8.69
N ALA A 25 6.43 -4.79 7.91
CA ALA A 25 5.46 -3.74 7.64
C ALA A 25 4.20 -4.27 6.94
N PHE A 26 4.38 -5.16 5.97
CA PHE A 26 3.29 -5.82 5.25
C PHE A 26 2.51 -6.77 6.16
N SER A 27 3.18 -7.57 6.99
CA SER A 27 2.50 -8.50 7.91
C SER A 27 1.61 -7.77 8.90
N ILE A 28 2.07 -6.62 9.43
CA ILE A 28 1.27 -5.78 10.33
C ILE A 28 0.04 -5.22 9.61
N ARG A 29 0.21 -4.67 8.40
CA ARG A 29 -0.90 -4.11 7.61
C ARG A 29 -1.88 -5.19 7.14
N ALA A 30 -1.37 -6.33 6.70
CA ALA A 30 -2.20 -7.48 6.30
C ALA A 30 -2.97 -8.02 7.51
N TRP A 31 -2.34 -8.14 8.68
CA TRP A 31 -3.02 -8.50 9.92
C TRP A 31 -4.13 -7.51 10.26
N HIS A 32 -3.86 -6.20 10.16
CA HIS A 32 -4.87 -5.15 10.38
C HIS A 32 -6.06 -5.31 9.42
N VAL A 33 -5.80 -5.42 8.11
CA VAL A 33 -6.85 -5.62 7.09
C VAL A 33 -7.68 -6.86 7.37
N LEU A 34 -7.05 -7.99 7.69
CA LEU A 34 -7.74 -9.27 7.92
C LEU A 34 -8.50 -9.29 9.25
N SER A 35 -7.97 -8.62 10.28
CA SER A 35 -8.64 -8.50 11.59
C SER A 35 -9.94 -7.70 11.48
N LEU A 36 -9.95 -6.68 10.64
CA LEU A 36 -11.11 -5.82 10.43
C LEU A 36 -12.11 -6.38 9.41
N GLN A 37 -11.75 -7.43 8.66
CA GLN A 37 -12.68 -8.05 7.70
C GLN A 37 -13.96 -8.61 8.38
N GLY A 38 -13.87 -8.99 9.65
CA GLY A 38 -15.01 -9.46 10.43
C GLY A 38 -15.93 -8.35 10.94
N ASP A 39 -15.52 -7.09 10.85
CA ASP A 39 -16.28 -5.93 11.33
C ASP A 39 -17.28 -5.46 10.25
N GLU A 40 -18.55 -5.22 10.63
CA GLU A 40 -19.62 -4.89 9.68
C GLU A 40 -19.32 -3.62 8.85
N ILE A 41 -18.60 -2.67 9.44
CA ILE A 41 -18.18 -1.40 8.82
C ILE A 41 -17.05 -1.61 7.80
N TYR A 42 -16.15 -2.56 8.05
CA TYR A 42 -15.04 -2.84 7.14
C TYR A 42 -15.43 -3.81 6.03
N GLY A 43 -16.36 -4.73 6.30
CA GLY A 43 -16.95 -5.62 5.31
C GLY A 43 -17.90 -4.91 4.33
N ARG A 44 -18.49 -3.78 4.73
CA ARG A 44 -19.36 -2.95 3.90
C ARG A 44 -18.86 -1.51 3.89
N PRO A 45 -18.25 -1.04 2.77
CA PRO A 45 -17.82 0.35 2.65
C PRO A 45 -18.94 1.31 3.09
N VAL A 46 -18.62 2.28 3.95
CA VAL A 46 -19.57 3.27 4.46
C VAL A 46 -19.14 4.66 3.99
N VAL A 47 -20.09 5.56 3.75
CA VAL A 47 -19.84 6.95 3.35
C VAL A 47 -18.99 7.03 2.07
N ASP A 48 -17.81 7.66 2.11
CA ASP A 48 -17.01 7.91 0.92
C ASP A 48 -16.44 6.63 0.31
N ALA A 49 -16.06 5.66 1.15
CA ALA A 49 -15.61 4.34 0.71
C ALA A 49 -16.70 3.62 -0.12
N LEU A 50 -17.98 3.85 0.18
CA LEU A 50 -19.10 3.30 -0.59
C LEU A 50 -19.21 3.96 -1.97
N SER A 51 -19.04 5.28 -2.04
CA SER A 51 -19.05 6.01 -3.31
C SER A 51 -17.90 5.54 -4.21
N TYR A 52 -16.67 5.47 -3.68
CA TYR A 52 -15.52 4.94 -4.41
C TYR A 52 -15.75 3.49 -4.88
N HIS A 53 -16.27 2.63 -4.01
CA HIS A 53 -16.57 1.25 -4.34
C HIS A 53 -17.60 1.12 -5.48
N LYS A 54 -18.71 1.86 -5.42
CA LYS A 54 -19.77 1.86 -6.43
C LYS A 54 -19.26 2.38 -7.78
N MET A 55 -18.51 3.49 -7.75
CA MET A 55 -17.92 4.05 -8.96
C MET A 55 -16.93 3.06 -9.60
N ALA A 56 -16.06 2.46 -8.80
CA ALA A 56 -15.10 1.48 -9.29
C ALA A 56 -15.75 0.21 -9.84
N ALA A 57 -16.82 -0.28 -9.20
CA ALA A 57 -17.59 -1.42 -9.70
C ALA A 57 -18.26 -1.11 -11.05
N ALA A 58 -18.91 0.05 -11.18
CA ALA A 58 -19.51 0.50 -12.43
C ALA A 58 -18.44 0.62 -13.55
N LEU A 59 -17.31 1.26 -13.27
CA LEU A 59 -16.19 1.38 -14.19
C LEU A 59 -15.58 0.02 -14.58
N ALA A 60 -15.52 -0.92 -13.64
CA ALA A 60 -15.01 -2.27 -13.89
C ALA A 60 -15.93 -3.03 -14.87
N CYS A 61 -17.25 -2.86 -14.74
CA CYS A 61 -18.27 -3.48 -15.61
C CYS A 61 -18.53 -2.71 -16.91
N GLY A 62 -18.00 -1.50 -17.07
CA GLY A 62 -18.28 -0.65 -18.24
C GLY A 62 -19.65 0.05 -18.18
N GLU A 63 -20.21 0.19 -16.99
CA GLU A 63 -21.48 0.87 -16.74
C GLU A 63 -21.29 2.35 -16.41
N PRO A 64 -22.32 3.20 -16.60
CA PRO A 64 -22.30 4.58 -16.14
C PRO A 64 -22.08 4.65 -14.63
N THR A 65 -21.22 5.57 -14.16
CA THR A 65 -21.02 5.77 -12.72
C THR A 65 -22.27 6.42 -12.09
N PRO A 66 -22.65 6.05 -10.85
CA PRO A 66 -23.83 6.62 -10.19
C PRO A 66 -23.74 8.13 -9.94
N GLU A 67 -22.52 8.62 -9.74
CA GLU A 67 -22.19 10.03 -9.59
C GLU A 67 -21.18 10.45 -10.68
N PRO A 68 -21.11 11.74 -11.03
CA PRO A 68 -20.08 12.24 -11.94
C PRO A 68 -18.69 11.91 -11.40
N LEU A 69 -17.81 11.39 -12.25
CA LEU A 69 -16.45 10.99 -11.88
C LEU A 69 -15.65 12.13 -11.23
N PHE A 70 -15.95 13.38 -11.59
CA PHE A 70 -15.32 14.60 -11.09
C PHE A 70 -15.79 15.05 -9.71
N TRP A 71 -16.83 14.43 -9.15
CA TRP A 71 -17.35 14.78 -7.82
C TRP A 71 -16.40 14.36 -6.69
N GLN A 72 -15.59 13.33 -6.93
CA GLN A 72 -14.57 12.81 -6.02
C GLN A 72 -13.21 12.72 -6.73
N PRO A 73 -12.09 12.49 -5.98
CA PRO A 73 -10.78 12.21 -6.56
C PRO A 73 -10.80 11.11 -7.63
N VAL A 74 -10.78 11.51 -8.90
CA VAL A 74 -10.98 10.65 -10.08
C VAL A 74 -10.03 9.45 -10.12
N PHE A 75 -8.79 9.63 -9.67
CA PHE A 75 -7.75 8.60 -9.77
C PHE A 75 -8.02 7.38 -8.89
N TYR A 76 -8.69 7.56 -7.74
CA TYR A 76 -8.89 6.47 -6.81
C TYR A 76 -9.94 5.44 -7.29
N PRO A 77 -11.14 5.84 -7.77
CA PRO A 77 -12.05 4.94 -8.49
C PRO A 77 -11.40 4.24 -9.68
N LEU A 78 -10.54 4.92 -10.43
CA LEU A 78 -9.85 4.33 -11.59
C LEU A 78 -8.88 3.23 -11.15
N TRP A 79 -8.05 3.50 -10.14
CA TRP A 79 -7.17 2.51 -9.51
C TRP A 79 -7.96 1.30 -9.01
N LEU A 80 -9.03 1.55 -8.25
CA LEU A 80 -9.86 0.50 -7.69
C LEU A 80 -10.57 -0.32 -8.78
N SER A 81 -11.01 0.32 -9.87
CA SER A 81 -11.61 -0.38 -11.02
C SER A 81 -10.64 -1.32 -11.72
N LEU A 82 -9.35 -0.94 -11.80
CA LEU A 82 -8.30 -1.79 -12.36
C LEU A 82 -8.12 -3.05 -11.50
N VAL A 83 -8.06 -2.89 -10.18
CA VAL A 83 -7.99 -4.02 -9.25
C VAL A 83 -9.24 -4.89 -9.38
N TYR A 84 -10.43 -4.29 -9.47
CA TYR A 84 -11.69 -5.03 -9.58
C TYR A 84 -11.84 -5.80 -10.89
N ARG A 85 -11.25 -5.32 -11.98
CA ARG A 85 -11.19 -6.07 -13.25
C ARG A 85 -10.31 -7.31 -13.16
N LEU A 86 -9.26 -7.29 -12.32
CA LEU A 86 -8.32 -8.40 -12.18
C LEU A 86 -8.77 -9.46 -11.17
N PHE A 87 -9.39 -9.03 -10.07
CA PHE A 87 -9.72 -9.91 -8.93
C PHE A 87 -11.23 -10.03 -8.66
N GLY A 88 -12.07 -9.40 -9.49
CA GLY A 88 -13.49 -9.21 -9.21
C GLY A 88 -13.72 -8.03 -8.25
N VAL A 89 -14.99 -7.69 -8.01
CA VAL A 89 -15.40 -6.60 -7.10
C VAL A 89 -15.09 -6.99 -5.65
N ALA A 90 -13.81 -6.89 -5.28
CA ALA A 90 -13.22 -7.42 -4.06
C ALA A 90 -12.44 -6.31 -3.32
N PRO A 91 -13.10 -5.55 -2.42
CA PRO A 91 -12.46 -4.54 -1.58
C PRO A 91 -11.21 -5.03 -0.85
N LEU A 92 -11.22 -6.29 -0.41
CA LEU A 92 -10.09 -6.92 0.27
C LEU A 92 -8.82 -6.95 -0.59
N ALA A 93 -8.95 -7.26 -1.90
CA ALA A 93 -7.81 -7.29 -2.80
C ALA A 93 -7.17 -5.90 -2.93
N ALA A 94 -7.99 -4.85 -3.04
CA ALA A 94 -7.50 -3.47 -3.11
C ALA A 94 -6.73 -3.07 -1.84
N ARG A 95 -7.29 -3.35 -0.65
CA ARG A 95 -6.65 -3.08 0.64
C ARG A 95 -5.32 -3.80 0.81
N LEU A 96 -5.24 -5.07 0.39
CA LEU A 96 -4.00 -5.84 0.46
C LEU A 96 -2.93 -5.31 -0.51
N ILE A 97 -3.32 -4.86 -1.70
CA ILE A 97 -2.38 -4.24 -2.64
C ILE A 97 -1.90 -2.88 -2.10
N GLN A 98 -2.79 -2.06 -1.55
CA GLN A 98 -2.41 -0.80 -0.87
C GLN A 98 -1.46 -1.05 0.30
N ALA A 99 -1.76 -2.04 1.14
CA ALA A 99 -0.88 -2.45 2.23
C ALA A 99 0.52 -2.86 1.75
N ALA A 100 0.61 -3.55 0.61
CA ALA A 100 1.88 -3.91 -0.02
C ALA A 100 2.64 -2.68 -0.53
N ILE A 101 1.94 -1.71 -1.12
CA ILE A 101 2.53 -0.45 -1.58
C ILE A 101 3.08 0.36 -0.39
N GLY A 102 2.29 0.55 0.68
CA GLY A 102 2.74 1.23 1.91
C GLY A 102 3.93 0.54 2.58
N ALA A 103 3.93 -0.79 2.63
CA ALA A 103 5.08 -1.56 3.11
C ALA A 103 6.33 -1.37 2.24
N ALA A 104 6.16 -1.27 0.91
CA ALA A 104 7.26 -0.99 -0.01
C ALA A 104 7.85 0.40 0.23
N VAL A 105 7.02 1.41 0.50
CA VAL A 105 7.49 2.76 0.87
C VAL A 105 8.38 2.69 2.12
N CYS A 106 7.94 1.99 3.16
CA CYS A 106 8.72 1.80 4.39
C CYS A 106 10.10 1.17 4.10
N ALA A 107 10.15 0.13 3.26
CA ALA A 107 11.38 -0.57 2.89
C ALA A 107 12.32 0.25 1.96
N LEU A 108 11.78 1.23 1.24
CA LEU A 108 12.53 2.11 0.35
C LEU A 108 13.07 3.37 1.05
N MET A 109 12.58 3.75 2.23
CA MET A 109 13.10 4.89 3.00
C MET A 109 14.61 4.86 3.29
N PRO A 110 15.24 3.70 3.57
CA PRO A 110 16.69 3.60 3.64
C PRO A 110 17.40 4.02 2.34
N ALA A 111 16.80 3.79 1.17
CA ALA A 111 17.37 4.21 -0.11
C ALA A 111 17.25 5.71 -0.31
N VAL A 112 16.13 6.31 0.08
CA VAL A 112 15.90 7.77 0.03
C VAL A 112 16.87 8.50 0.96
N GLY A 113 16.99 8.06 2.21
CA GLY A 113 17.92 8.68 3.16
C GLY A 113 19.37 8.67 2.66
N ARG A 114 19.77 7.61 1.93
CA ARG A 114 21.10 7.55 1.30
C ARG A 114 21.29 8.55 0.18
N ALA A 115 20.27 8.74 -0.66
CA ALA A 115 20.34 9.73 -1.73
C ALA A 115 20.58 11.14 -1.17
N TRP A 116 20.19 11.38 0.08
CA TRP A 116 20.34 12.66 0.77
C TRP A 116 21.55 12.69 1.74
N GLY A 117 22.38 11.66 1.75
CA GLY A 117 23.58 11.58 2.61
C GLY A 117 23.35 11.05 4.02
N GLU A 118 22.10 10.78 4.42
CA GLU A 118 21.73 10.31 5.76
C GLU A 118 21.14 8.89 5.78
N ASN A 119 22.02 7.89 5.71
CA ASN A 119 21.61 6.49 5.73
C ASN A 119 20.89 6.09 7.04
N ARG A 120 21.29 6.65 8.20
CA ARG A 120 20.66 6.32 9.49
C ARG A 120 19.23 6.86 9.59
N ALA A 121 19.03 8.12 9.19
CA ALA A 121 17.72 8.74 9.18
C ALA A 121 16.72 7.97 8.29
N GLY A 122 17.15 7.51 7.11
CA GLY A 122 16.31 6.71 6.21
C GLY A 122 15.84 5.38 6.83
N TRP A 123 16.70 4.68 7.59
CA TRP A 123 16.30 3.48 8.31
C TRP A 123 15.35 3.79 9.46
N ILE A 124 15.62 4.83 10.24
CA ILE A 124 14.75 5.25 11.35
C ILE A 124 13.38 5.64 10.82
N ALA A 125 13.31 6.43 9.75
CA ALA A 125 12.07 6.83 9.10
C ALA A 125 11.27 5.61 8.61
N GLY A 126 11.93 4.67 7.91
CA GLY A 126 11.27 3.44 7.43
C GLY A 126 10.69 2.60 8.58
N VAL A 127 11.41 2.47 9.70
CA VAL A 127 10.91 1.78 10.89
C VAL A 127 9.74 2.53 11.52
N ILE A 128 9.85 3.85 11.72
CA ILE A 128 8.76 4.66 12.28
C ILE A 128 7.49 4.53 11.42
N CYS A 129 7.61 4.67 10.10
CA CYS A 129 6.48 4.52 9.17
C CYS A 129 5.88 3.10 9.18
N ALA A 130 6.70 2.07 9.39
CA ALA A 130 6.23 0.69 9.47
C ALA A 130 5.29 0.46 10.67
N PHE A 131 5.52 1.16 11.79
CA PHE A 131 4.76 1.03 13.05
C PHE A 131 3.84 2.22 13.35
N CYS A 132 3.74 3.20 12.46
CA CYS A 132 2.89 4.37 12.64
C CYS A 132 1.42 3.98 12.51
N GLY A 133 0.71 3.91 13.63
CA GLY A 133 -0.71 3.53 13.68
C GLY A 133 -1.61 4.32 12.71
N PRO A 134 -1.52 5.66 12.66
CA PRO A 134 -2.27 6.44 11.69
C PRO A 134 -2.01 6.05 10.23
N LEU A 135 -0.75 5.84 9.83
CA LEU A 135 -0.43 5.42 8.45
C LEU A 135 -1.01 4.04 8.14
N ILE A 136 -0.90 3.09 9.08
CA ILE A 136 -1.48 1.76 8.91
C ILE A 136 -3.00 1.87 8.74
N PHE A 137 -3.66 2.71 9.53
CA PHE A 137 -5.11 2.89 9.47
C PHE A 137 -5.56 3.46 8.12
N TYR A 138 -5.02 4.61 7.70
CA TYR A 138 -5.44 5.27 6.46
C TYR A 138 -5.09 4.45 5.20
N GLU A 139 -3.87 3.89 5.12
CA GLU A 139 -3.45 3.10 3.95
C GLU A 139 -4.27 1.81 3.75
N THR A 140 -4.86 1.28 4.83
CA THR A 140 -5.65 0.05 4.79
C THR A 140 -7.16 0.31 4.68
N ASP A 141 -7.58 1.57 4.67
CA ASP A 141 -8.95 1.95 4.36
C ASP A 141 -9.16 2.09 2.83
N LEU A 142 -10.40 2.18 2.41
CA LEU A 142 -10.78 2.30 1.00
C LEU A 142 -10.93 3.77 0.59
N MET A 143 -9.95 4.58 0.94
CA MET A 143 -9.94 6.02 0.77
C MET A 143 -8.58 6.48 0.17
N PRO A 144 -8.50 7.69 -0.41
CA PRO A 144 -7.35 8.11 -1.23
C PRO A 144 -6.12 8.63 -0.45
N GLU A 145 -6.09 8.51 0.88
CA GLU A 145 -4.99 9.02 1.75
C GLU A 145 -3.74 8.14 1.76
#